data_AF-A0A968H238-F1
#
_entry.id   AF-A0A968H238-F1
#
_cell.length_a   1.000
_cell.length_b   1.000
_cell.length_c   1.000
_cell.angle_alpha   90.00
_cell.angle_beta   90.00
_cell.angle_gamma   90.00
#
_symmetry.space_group_name_H-M   'P 1'
#
loop_
_entity.id
_entity.type
_entity.pdbx_description
1 polymer ?
#
loop_
_entity_poly.entity_id
_entity_poly.type
_entity_poly.pdbx_seq_one_letter_code
_entity_poly.pdbx_strand_id
1 'polypeptide(L)'
;MALQLLGDIGGEWVQLVRYDNAHGTCHRHTAHPNGTESSHQFLAVLTETFLDQAQRELQNHAEEYLDEYERELSNMNRGMR
;
A
#
# COMPACT_ATOMS: atom_id res chain seq x y z
N MET A 1 1.35 -2.67 -15.64
CA MET A 1 1.26 -1.27 -15.17
C MET A 1 1.15 -1.26 -13.66
N ALA A 2 1.49 -0.15 -13.00
CA ALA A 2 1.41 -0.03 -11.55
C ALA A 2 0.96 1.37 -11.13
N LEU A 3 0.34 1.44 -9.95
CA LEU A 3 -0.04 2.66 -9.24
C LEU A 3 0.47 2.56 -7.81
N GLN A 4 1.04 3.65 -7.29
CA GLN A 4 1.65 3.68 -5.96
C GLN A 4 1.14 4.88 -5.16
N LEU A 5 0.95 4.68 -3.86
CA LEU A 5 0.77 5.75 -2.89
C LEU A 5 2.07 5.94 -2.11
N LEU A 6 2.57 7.16 -2.08
CA LEU A 6 3.67 7.59 -1.22
C LEU A 6 3.11 8.42 -0.06
N GLY A 7 3.61 8.17 1.15
CA GLY A 7 3.34 8.98 2.34
C GLY A 7 4.59 9.72 2.79
N ASP A 8 4.43 10.90 3.37
CA ASP A 8 5.50 11.62 4.05
C ASP A 8 5.55 11.16 5.51
N ILE A 9 6.59 10.41 5.86
CA ILE A 9 6.83 9.88 7.21
C ILE A 9 8.05 10.58 7.78
N GLY A 10 7.81 11.61 8.60
CA GLY A 10 8.90 12.34 9.27
C GLY A 10 9.86 13.06 8.32
N GLY A 11 9.39 13.49 7.15
CA GLY A 11 10.19 14.18 6.12
C GLY A 11 10.76 13.25 5.04
N GLU A 12 10.49 11.94 5.12
CA GLU A 12 10.89 10.96 4.12
C GLU A 12 9.68 10.43 3.36
N TRP A 13 9.77 10.39 2.03
CA TRP A 13 8.75 9.78 1.17
C TRP A 13 8.89 8.27 1.19
N VAL A 14 7.89 7.59 1.72
CA VAL A 14 7.84 6.14 1.84
C VAL A 14 6.71 5.57 0.99
N GLN A 15 6.96 4.46 0.29
CA GLN A 15 5.89 3.72 -0.37
C GLN A 15 5.00 3.06 0.68
N LEU A 16 3.71 3.38 0.69
CA LEU A 16 2.73 2.78 1.60
C LEU A 16 2.06 1.56 0.95
N VAL A 17 1.62 1.72 -0.29
CA VAL A 17 0.93 0.67 -1.04
C VAL A 17 1.20 0.78 -2.54
N ARG A 18 1.31 -0.36 -3.21
CA ARG A 18 1.39 -0.50 -4.66
C ARG A 18 0.29 -1.43 -5.17
N TYR A 19 -0.43 -0.99 -6.19
CA TYR A 19 -1.27 -1.85 -7.01
C TYR A 19 -0.60 -2.09 -8.35
N ASP A 20 -0.55 -3.34 -8.81
CA ASP A 20 -0.05 -3.68 -10.14
C ASP A 20 -0.80 -4.85 -10.76
N ASN A 21 -0.74 -4.95 -12.09
CA ASN A 21 -1.35 -6.03 -12.86
C ASN A 21 -0.31 -6.89 -13.60
N ALA A 22 0.84 -7.12 -12.97
CA ALA A 22 1.94 -7.85 -13.59
C ALA A 22 1.54 -9.28 -13.99
N HIS A 23 2.01 -9.71 -15.18
CA HIS A 23 1.74 -11.06 -15.73
C HIS A 23 0.25 -11.43 -15.86
N GLY A 24 -0.64 -10.44 -16.00
CA GLY A 24 -2.09 -10.67 -16.07
C GLY A 24 -2.75 -10.87 -14.72
N THR A 25 -1.98 -10.77 -13.64
CA THR A 25 -2.45 -10.97 -12.27
C THR A 25 -2.48 -9.65 -11.53
N CYS A 26 -3.61 -9.35 -10.91
CA CYS A 26 -3.82 -8.13 -10.13
C CYS A 26 -3.37 -8.32 -8.68
N HIS A 27 -2.47 -7.45 -8.21
CA HIS A 27 -1.91 -7.49 -6.87
C HIS A 27 -2.07 -6.15 -6.15
N ARG A 28 -2.20 -6.21 -4.82
CA ARG A 28 -1.91 -5.12 -3.90
C ARG A 28 -0.75 -5.53 -3.01
N HIS A 29 0.26 -4.67 -2.92
CA HIS A 29 1.41 -4.80 -2.07
C HIS A 29 1.37 -3.69 -1.02
N THR A 30 1.33 -4.04 0.26
CA THR A 30 1.32 -3.10 1.39
C THR A 30 2.66 -3.18 2.10
N ALA A 31 3.35 -2.05 2.19
CA ALA A 31 4.65 -1.96 2.86
C ALA A 31 4.46 -1.71 4.36
N HIS A 32 5.33 -2.31 5.17
CA HIS A 32 5.34 -2.16 6.62
C HIS A 32 6.63 -1.48 7.10
N PRO A 33 6.62 -0.73 8.21
CA PRO A 33 7.80 0.00 8.69
C PRO A 33 8.98 -0.88 9.13
N ASN A 34 8.74 -2.17 9.35
CA ASN A 34 9.79 -3.17 9.62
C ASN A 34 10.52 -3.64 8.34
N GLY A 35 10.18 -3.09 7.17
CA GLY A 35 10.75 -3.46 5.87
C GLY A 35 10.12 -4.70 5.23
N THR A 36 9.11 -5.30 5.86
CA THR A 36 8.33 -6.39 5.26
C THR A 36 7.21 -5.85 4.38
N GLU A 37 6.64 -6.72 3.55
CA GLU A 37 5.54 -6.40 2.65
C GLU A 37 4.49 -7.50 2.71
N SER A 38 3.22 -7.11 2.76
CA SER A 38 2.08 -8.01 2.58
C SER A 38 1.57 -7.93 1.14
N SER A 39 1.31 -9.07 0.51
CA SER A 39 0.75 -9.13 -0.84
C SER A 39 -0.63 -9.77 -0.86
N HIS A 40 -1.55 -9.18 -1.61
CA HIS A 40 -2.90 -9.69 -1.85
C HIS A 40 -3.17 -9.80 -3.35
N GLN A 41 -3.58 -10.99 -3.79
CA GLN A 41 -3.93 -11.27 -5.18
C GLN A 41 -5.45 -11.20 -5.39
N PHE A 42 -5.89 -10.48 -6.42
CA PHE A 42 -7.30 -10.38 -6.79
C PHE A 42 -7.65 -11.36 -7.92
N LEU A 43 -8.31 -12.47 -7.59
CA LEU A 43 -8.59 -13.57 -8.54
C LEU A 43 -9.78 -13.30 -9.48
N ALA A 44 -10.70 -12.42 -9.12
CA ALA A 44 -11.96 -12.20 -9.85
C ALA A 44 -12.07 -10.80 -10.47
N VAL A 45 -10.97 -10.02 -10.49
CA VAL A 45 -10.98 -8.64 -11.00
C VAL A 45 -10.46 -8.60 -12.43
N LEU A 46 -11.19 -7.90 -13.30
CA LEU A 46 -10.77 -7.67 -14.68
C LEU A 46 -9.49 -6.82 -14.70
N THR A 47 -8.45 -7.35 -15.34
CA THR A 47 -7.12 -6.73 -15.42
C THR A 47 -7.15 -5.33 -16.04
N GLU A 48 -8.10 -5.08 -16.95
CA GLU A 48 -8.27 -3.81 -17.67
C GLU A 48 -8.83 -2.68 -16.79
N THR A 49 -9.71 -2.99 -15.83
CA THR A 49 -10.35 -1.98 -14.96
C THR A 49 -9.70 -1.89 -13.58
N PHE A 50 -8.77 -2.80 -13.28
CA PHE A 50 -8.14 -2.92 -11.97
C PHE A 50 -7.45 -1.64 -11.51
N LEU A 51 -6.67 -0.98 -12.37
CA LEU A 51 -5.92 0.21 -11.96
C LEU A 51 -6.84 1.44 -11.77
N ASP A 52 -7.95 1.53 -12.51
CA ASP A 52 -8.95 2.58 -12.28
C ASP A 52 -9.70 2.37 -10.96
N GLN A 53 -9.94 1.11 -10.58
CA GLN A 53 -10.51 0.76 -9.27
C GLN A 53 -9.51 1.08 -8.15
N ALA A 54 -8.23 0.69 -8.33
CA ALA A 54 -7.16 1.01 -7.40
C ALA A 54 -6.99 2.53 -7.22
N GLN A 55 -7.06 3.31 -8.30
CA GLN A 55 -6.98 4.76 -8.20
C GLN A 55 -8.09 5.36 -7.34
N ARG A 56 -9.33 4.91 -7.54
CA ARG A 56 -10.47 5.34 -6.71
C ARG A 56 -10.32 4.93 -5.25
N GLU A 57 -9.81 3.72 -5.01
CA GLU A 57 -9.52 3.23 -3.67
C GLU A 57 -8.47 4.10 -2.98
N LEU A 58 -7.34 4.36 -3.63
CA LEU A 58 -6.31 5.23 -3.08
C LEU A 58 -6.82 6.65 -2.83
N GLN A 59 -7.68 7.19 -3.70
CA GLN A 59 -8.27 8.53 -3.49
C GLN A 59 -9.19 8.59 -2.27
N ASN A 60 -9.89 7.49 -1.97
CA ASN A 60 -10.86 7.45 -0.87
C ASN A 60 -10.23 7.04 0.47
N HIS A 61 -9.12 6.30 0.44
CA HIS A 61 -8.54 5.64 1.62
C HIS A 61 -7.05 5.97 1.83
N ALA A 62 -6.49 6.98 1.15
CA ALA A 62 -5.07 7.35 1.31
C ALA A 62 -4.68 7.61 2.77
N GLU A 63 -5.54 8.30 3.53
CA GLU A 63 -5.30 8.61 4.95
C GLU A 63 -5.23 7.33 5.79
N GLU A 64 -6.03 6.30 5.48
CA GLU A 64 -6.03 5.03 6.23
C GLU A 64 -4.70 4.28 6.06
N TYR A 65 -4.09 4.32 4.87
CA TYR A 65 -2.77 3.73 4.64
C TYR A 65 -1.67 4.45 5.43
N LEU A 66 -1.77 5.77 5.54
CA LEU A 66 -0.82 6.58 6.31
C LEU A 66 -0.96 6.28 7.81
N ASP A 67 -2.20 6.35 8.32
CA ASP A 67 -2.53 6.08 9.72
C ASP A 67 -2.08 4.69 10.16
N GLU A 68 -2.30 3.67 9.32
CA GLU A 68 -1.85 2.30 9.57
C GLU A 68 -0.32 2.22 9.67
N TYR A 69 0.39 2.81 8.72
CA TYR A 69 1.86 2.80 8.71
C TYR A 69 2.44 3.52 9.93
N GLU A 70 1.93 4.70 10.28
CA GLU A 70 2.36 5.45 11.46
C GLU A 70 2.05 4.69 12.76
N ARG A 71 0.89 4.01 12.83
CA ARG A 71 0.51 3.18 13.96
C ARG A 71 1.48 2.01 14.14
N GLU A 72 1.80 1.28 13.07
CA GLU A 72 2.78 0.20 13.09
C GLU A 72 4.16 0.71 13.54
N LEU A 73 4.61 1.84 13.00
CA LEU A 73 5.90 2.46 13.33
C LEU A 73 5.97 2.85 14.82
N SER A 74 4.91 3.47 15.34
CA SER A 74 4.80 3.82 16.76
C SER A 74 4.85 2.57 17.65
N ASN A 75 4.16 1.49 17.26
CA ASN A 75 4.17 0.22 18.00
C ASN A 75 5.55 -0.41 18.03
N MET A 76 6.28 -0.40 16.91
CA MET A 76 7.66 -0.88 16.85
C MET A 76 8.58 -0.07 17.77
N ASN A 77 8.48 1.26 17.75
CA ASN A 77 9.28 2.14 18.59
C ASN A 77 9.01 1.96 20.09
N ARG A 78 7.80 1.54 20.47
CA ARG A 78 7.44 1.22 21.85
C ARG A 78 7.95 -0.14 22.31
N GLY A 79 8.00 -1.13 21.42
CA GLY A 79 8.50 -2.48 21.71
C GLY A 79 10.03 -2.58 21.82
N MET A 80 10.76 -1.53 21.40
CA MET A 80 12.22 -1.44 21.50
C MET A 80 12.73 -0.79 22.80
N ARG A 81 11.85 -0.41 23.73
CA ARG A 81 12.20 0.21 25.02
C ARG A 81 12.30 -0.78 26.17
#